data_AF-A0A0Q7FME3-F1
#
_entry.id   AF-A0A0Q7FME3-F1
#
_cell.length_a   1.000
_cell.length_b   1.000
_cell.length_c   1.000
_cell.angle_alpha   90.00
_cell.angle_beta   90.00
_cell.angle_gamma   90.00
#
_symmetry.space_group_name_H-M   'P 1'
#
loop_
_entity.id
_entity.type
_entity.pdbx_description
1 polymer ?
#
loop_
_entity_poly.entity_id
_entity_poly.type
_entity_poly.pdbx_seq_one_letter_code
_entity_poly.pdbx_strand_id
1 'polypeptide(L)'
;MQILIKKSTAAFLLIASANLVVAFLAFFVLPPKFFYDTAIIIYDKYNEIGYFGSYPLTILFYKIIGFRHIPFPIIALIQFPILMYTLYKIGIPDNFEKVNIKNLLVYLGIFMVAIFISMPSKEFMTYLFIALIVFVCSNKQFSFRKTILITIVLLIVFGALYRPYFALIPIVGGGMYLVSFINFKNKTITTIFYGLLIVVLLSLSYGVLKGKYFSEISRELVNSTRMASGDANSIITSPVKTDTWYGEVISVFYGFFTVNLPLNGLKHILSPQIIVFVIWQLLLFYILLVRFSKCLKERKKYKYELLIMFILFSFFILQGVFEPDLGSAIRHKTGIFPLIYFALYYEHFRKELQ
;
A
#
# COMPACT_ATOMS: atom_id res chain seq x y z
N MET A 1 8.55 -18.50 37.66
CA MET A 1 9.39 -17.94 36.58
C MET A 1 8.68 -16.73 36.02
N GLN A 2 9.08 -15.50 36.39
CA GLN A 2 8.45 -14.28 35.85
C GLN A 2 8.85 -14.14 34.38
N ILE A 3 7.88 -14.27 33.47
CA ILE A 3 8.08 -13.93 32.06
C ILE A 3 8.20 -12.40 32.00
N LEU A 4 9.42 -11.89 32.03
CA LEU A 4 9.68 -10.45 31.86
C LEU A 4 9.46 -10.09 30.38
N ILE A 5 8.26 -9.61 30.07
CA ILE A 5 7.94 -9.10 28.73
C ILE A 5 8.68 -7.76 28.53
N LYS A 6 9.41 -7.62 27.40
CA LYS A 6 10.06 -6.34 27.03
C LYS A 6 9.02 -5.23 26.91
N LYS A 7 9.36 -4.00 27.33
CA LYS A 7 8.47 -2.83 27.24
C LYS A 7 7.94 -2.59 25.82
N SER A 8 8.80 -2.73 24.81
CA SER A 8 8.44 -2.61 23.40
C SER A 8 7.39 -3.64 22.97
N THR A 9 7.55 -4.90 23.39
CA THR A 9 6.60 -5.98 23.13
C THR A 9 5.28 -5.74 23.84
N ALA A 10 5.30 -5.32 25.11
CA ALA A 10 4.10 -4.97 25.85
C ALA A 10 3.34 -3.81 25.17
N ALA A 11 4.05 -2.77 24.72
CA ALA A 11 3.45 -1.66 23.99
C ALA A 11 2.84 -2.11 22.65
N PHE A 12 3.51 -2.97 21.89
CA PHE A 12 2.95 -3.55 20.66
C PHE A 12 1.66 -4.33 20.93
N LEU A 13 1.66 -5.21 21.94
CA LEU A 13 0.48 -5.99 22.30
C LEU A 13 -0.66 -5.08 22.79
N LEU A 14 -0.38 -4.05 23.58
CA LEU A 14 -1.38 -3.10 24.04
C LEU A 14 -2.01 -2.33 22.87
N ILE A 15 -1.19 -1.83 21.95
CA ILE A 15 -1.69 -1.13 20.75
C ILE A 15 -2.49 -2.09 19.86
N ALA A 16 -2.02 -3.32 19.68
CA ALA A 16 -2.76 -4.34 18.93
C ALA A 16 -4.11 -4.65 19.61
N SER A 17 -4.16 -4.86 20.92
CA SER A 17 -5.39 -5.12 21.67
C SER A 17 -6.36 -3.93 21.61
N ALA A 18 -5.88 -2.71 21.78
CA ALA A 18 -6.71 -1.51 21.65
C ALA A 18 -7.31 -1.39 20.24
N ASN A 19 -6.51 -1.66 19.21
CA ASN A 19 -6.98 -1.63 17.83
C ASN A 19 -7.84 -2.83 17.43
N LEU A 20 -7.76 -3.96 18.14
CA LEU A 20 -8.71 -5.06 17.99
C LEU A 20 -10.12 -4.62 18.43
N VAL A 21 -10.22 -3.85 19.50
CA VAL A 21 -11.50 -3.24 19.93
C VAL A 21 -12.01 -2.29 18.85
N VAL A 22 -11.13 -1.46 18.26
CA VAL A 22 -11.51 -0.59 17.12
C VAL A 22 -12.01 -1.42 15.93
N ALA A 23 -11.30 -2.48 15.55
CA ALA A 23 -11.69 -3.37 14.45
C ALA A 23 -13.06 -4.02 14.70
N PHE A 24 -13.34 -4.42 15.94
CA PHE A 24 -14.65 -4.95 16.33
C PHE A 24 -15.75 -3.88 16.24
N LEU A 25 -15.49 -2.68 16.76
CA LEU A 25 -16.46 -1.58 16.79
C LEU A 25 -16.68 -0.90 15.44
N ALA A 26 -15.76 -1.06 14.49
CA ALA A 26 -15.81 -0.42 13.18
C ALA A 26 -17.13 -0.69 12.44
N PHE A 27 -17.68 -1.90 12.54
CA PHE A 27 -18.98 -2.23 11.92
C PHE A 27 -20.13 -1.34 12.41
N PHE A 28 -20.12 -0.95 13.69
CA PHE A 28 -21.22 -0.20 14.32
C PHE A 28 -21.09 1.31 14.15
N VAL A 29 -19.87 1.79 13.88
CA VAL A 29 -19.55 3.23 13.85
C VAL A 29 -19.33 3.75 12.43
N LEU A 30 -18.80 2.92 11.53
CA LEU A 30 -18.42 3.38 10.20
C LEU A 30 -19.64 3.63 9.29
N PRO A 31 -19.60 4.67 8.45
CA PRO A 31 -20.63 4.90 7.44
C PRO A 31 -20.71 3.78 6.38
N PRO A 32 -21.87 3.56 5.73
CA PRO A 32 -22.09 2.50 4.75
C PRO A 32 -21.05 2.41 3.62
N LYS A 33 -20.50 3.54 3.19
CA LYS A 33 -19.49 3.60 2.12
C LYS A 33 -18.21 2.80 2.39
N PHE A 34 -17.86 2.58 3.66
CA PHE A 34 -16.71 1.74 4.00
C PHE A 34 -16.93 0.28 3.59
N PHE A 35 -18.19 -0.15 3.46
CA PHE A 35 -18.59 -1.54 3.21
C PHE A 35 -18.94 -1.83 1.74
N TYR A 36 -18.86 -0.87 0.82
CA TYR A 36 -19.25 -1.08 -0.59
C TYR A 36 -18.46 -2.20 -1.27
N ASP A 37 -17.13 -2.24 -1.09
CA ASP A 37 -16.30 -3.33 -1.63
C ASP A 37 -16.66 -4.68 -0.98
N THR A 38 -16.90 -4.68 0.33
CA THR A 38 -17.31 -5.87 1.08
C THR A 38 -18.66 -6.40 0.61
N ALA A 39 -19.60 -5.52 0.28
CA ALA A 39 -20.89 -5.92 -0.27
C ALA A 39 -20.74 -6.66 -1.60
N ILE A 40 -19.84 -6.21 -2.48
CA ILE A 40 -19.53 -6.93 -3.73
C ILE A 40 -18.97 -8.33 -3.41
N ILE A 41 -18.05 -8.42 -2.44
CA ILE A 41 -17.41 -9.69 -2.04
C ILE A 41 -18.42 -10.67 -1.45
N ILE A 42 -19.34 -10.20 -0.61
CA ILE A 42 -20.27 -11.06 0.14
C ILE A 42 -21.50 -11.42 -0.68
N TYR A 43 -22.05 -10.48 -1.44
CA TYR A 43 -23.22 -10.77 -2.26
C TYR A 43 -22.87 -11.43 -3.58
N ASP A 44 -21.59 -11.38 -4.00
CA ASP A 44 -21.17 -11.87 -5.32
C ASP A 44 -22.08 -11.30 -6.41
N LYS A 45 -22.25 -9.96 -6.36
CA LYS A 45 -23.29 -9.24 -7.10
C LYS A 45 -23.29 -9.51 -8.61
N TYR A 46 -22.12 -9.85 -9.15
CA TYR A 46 -21.88 -10.06 -10.57
C TYR A 46 -21.60 -11.54 -10.92
N ASN A 47 -21.76 -12.46 -9.97
CA ASN A 47 -21.43 -13.89 -10.12
C ASN A 47 -20.01 -14.10 -10.68
N GLU A 48 -19.06 -13.42 -10.04
CA GLU A 48 -17.69 -13.23 -10.52
C GLU A 48 -16.72 -14.27 -9.95
N ILE A 49 -17.18 -15.26 -9.17
CA ILE A 49 -16.30 -16.27 -8.56
C ILE A 49 -15.35 -16.90 -9.60
N GLY A 50 -14.06 -16.84 -9.31
CA GLY A 50 -13.05 -17.35 -10.23
C GLY A 50 -11.63 -17.23 -9.69
N TYR A 51 -10.68 -17.75 -10.46
CA TYR A 51 -9.25 -17.79 -10.09
C TYR A 51 -8.45 -16.56 -10.54
N PHE A 52 -9.05 -15.69 -11.36
CA PHE A 52 -8.38 -14.54 -11.94
C PHE A 52 -9.13 -13.25 -11.61
N GLY A 53 -8.42 -12.26 -11.10
CA GLY A 53 -8.95 -10.95 -10.76
C GLY A 53 -9.18 -10.76 -9.26
N SER A 54 -9.10 -9.49 -8.84
CA SER A 54 -9.11 -9.14 -7.42
C SER A 54 -10.43 -9.48 -6.71
N TYR A 55 -11.59 -9.23 -7.34
CA TYR A 55 -12.89 -9.62 -6.78
C TYR A 55 -13.13 -11.14 -6.87
N PRO A 56 -13.04 -11.78 -8.05
CA PRO A 56 -13.23 -13.22 -8.22
C PRO A 56 -12.52 -14.09 -7.17
N LEU A 57 -11.21 -13.86 -7.01
CA LEU A 57 -10.37 -14.66 -6.13
C LEU A 57 -10.66 -14.37 -4.65
N THR A 58 -11.03 -13.12 -4.32
CA THR A 58 -11.40 -12.74 -2.95
C THR A 58 -12.74 -13.37 -2.55
N ILE A 59 -13.74 -13.36 -3.43
CA ILE A 59 -15.04 -14.01 -3.20
C ILE A 59 -14.81 -15.52 -3.00
N LEU A 60 -14.01 -16.14 -3.87
CA LEU A 60 -13.64 -17.55 -3.75
C LEU A 60 -12.96 -17.85 -2.41
N PHE A 61 -11.99 -17.03 -2.01
CA PHE A 61 -11.29 -17.17 -0.73
C PHE A 61 -12.25 -17.15 0.46
N TYR A 62 -13.11 -16.12 0.57
CA TYR A 62 -14.07 -16.00 1.67
C TYR A 62 -15.18 -17.06 1.63
N LYS A 63 -15.51 -17.60 0.44
CA LYS A 63 -16.42 -18.74 0.28
C LYS A 63 -15.79 -20.03 0.81
N ILE A 64 -14.54 -20.32 0.46
CA ILE A 64 -13.83 -21.54 0.89
C ILE A 64 -13.65 -21.58 2.41
N ILE A 65 -13.25 -20.47 3.03
CA ILE A 65 -13.05 -20.42 4.49
C ILE A 65 -14.36 -20.26 5.28
N GLY A 66 -15.51 -20.15 4.60
CA GLY A 66 -16.83 -20.03 5.24
C GLY A 66 -17.13 -18.66 5.86
N PHE A 67 -16.33 -17.63 5.59
CA PHE A 67 -16.46 -16.31 6.23
C PHE A 67 -17.49 -15.41 5.53
N ARG A 68 -18.03 -15.82 4.37
CA ARG A 68 -19.00 -15.05 3.58
C ARG A 68 -20.25 -14.64 4.38
N HIS A 69 -20.72 -15.50 5.28
CA HIS A 69 -21.98 -15.30 6.03
C HIS A 69 -21.76 -14.97 7.51
N ILE A 70 -20.51 -14.75 7.93
CA ILE A 70 -20.19 -14.48 9.33
C ILE A 70 -20.36 -12.97 9.60
N PRO A 71 -20.89 -12.57 10.78
CA PRO A 71 -20.91 -11.18 11.21
C PRO A 71 -19.54 -10.51 11.15
N PHE A 72 -19.45 -9.29 10.61
CA PHE A 72 -18.18 -8.59 10.42
C PHE A 72 -17.37 -8.41 11.70
N PRO A 73 -17.96 -8.13 12.88
CA PRO A 73 -17.19 -8.07 14.12
C PRO A 73 -16.44 -9.38 14.44
N ILE A 74 -17.01 -10.54 14.10
CA ILE A 74 -16.34 -11.85 14.30
C ILE A 74 -15.19 -12.00 13.29
N ILE A 75 -15.41 -11.59 12.04
CA ILE A 75 -14.36 -11.59 11.02
C ILE A 75 -13.18 -10.71 11.45
N ALA A 76 -13.46 -9.51 12.00
CA ALA A 76 -12.45 -8.61 12.54
C ALA A 76 -11.62 -9.27 13.64
N LEU A 77 -12.26 -10.02 14.55
CA LEU A 77 -11.59 -10.76 15.64
C LEU A 77 -10.65 -11.86 15.14
N ILE A 78 -10.77 -12.28 13.88
CA ILE A 78 -9.90 -13.30 13.28
C ILE A 78 -8.84 -12.64 12.39
N GLN A 79 -9.26 -11.78 11.46
CA GLN A 79 -8.36 -11.20 10.46
C GLN A 79 -7.33 -10.26 11.07
N PHE A 80 -7.76 -9.36 11.96
CA PHE A 80 -6.86 -8.37 12.52
C PHE A 80 -5.73 -9.01 13.36
N PRO A 81 -5.99 -9.99 14.26
CA PRO A 81 -4.92 -10.69 14.96
C PRO A 81 -3.95 -11.44 14.04
N ILE A 82 -4.43 -12.04 12.94
CA ILE A 82 -3.55 -12.68 11.95
C ILE A 82 -2.56 -11.66 11.35
N LEU A 83 -3.02 -10.46 11.01
CA LEU A 83 -2.16 -9.41 10.47
C LEU A 83 -1.19 -8.87 11.53
N MET A 84 -1.64 -8.67 12.77
CA MET A 84 -0.75 -8.25 13.86
C MET A 84 0.29 -9.31 14.21
N TYR A 85 -0.08 -10.59 14.17
CA TYR A 85 0.86 -11.70 14.33
C TYR A 85 1.91 -11.71 13.21
N THR A 86 1.52 -11.33 11.99
CA THR A 86 2.46 -11.18 10.88
C THR A 86 3.49 -10.07 11.17
N LEU A 87 3.08 -8.90 11.67
CA LEU A 87 4.02 -7.85 12.10
C LEU A 87 4.90 -8.31 13.27
N TYR A 88 4.32 -9.02 14.24
CA TYR A 88 5.07 -9.62 15.34
C TYR A 88 6.18 -10.54 14.82
N LYS A 89 5.90 -11.35 13.78
CA LYS A 89 6.89 -12.22 13.13
C LYS A 89 7.94 -11.47 12.32
N ILE A 90 7.61 -10.30 11.77
CA ILE A 90 8.62 -9.42 11.14
C ILE A 90 9.57 -8.88 12.21
N GLY A 91 9.07 -8.61 13.42
CA GLY A 91 9.85 -8.20 14.59
C GLY A 91 9.34 -6.89 15.19
N ILE A 92 9.60 -6.69 16.49
CA ILE A 92 9.19 -5.48 17.22
C ILE A 92 10.44 -4.69 17.60
N PRO A 93 10.55 -3.41 17.20
CA PRO A 93 11.73 -2.60 17.50
C PRO A 93 11.90 -2.34 18.99
N ASP A 94 13.14 -2.35 19.50
CA ASP A 94 13.42 -2.19 20.94
C ASP A 94 12.88 -0.89 21.57
N ASN A 95 12.65 0.14 20.76
CA ASN A 95 12.12 1.43 21.19
C ASN A 95 10.66 1.63 20.73
N PHE A 96 9.91 0.56 20.46
CA PHE A 96 8.54 0.64 19.96
C PHE A 96 7.61 1.36 20.92
N GLU A 97 7.90 1.39 22.22
CA GLU A 97 7.12 2.06 23.27
C GLU A 97 7.30 3.59 23.30
N LYS A 98 8.35 4.13 22.68
CA LYS A 98 8.64 5.57 22.73
C LYS A 98 7.73 6.33 21.77
N VAL A 99 7.13 7.43 22.25
CA VAL A 99 6.35 8.33 21.40
C VAL A 99 7.31 9.20 20.59
N ASN A 100 7.55 8.82 19.34
CA ASN A 100 8.30 9.59 18.35
C ASN A 100 7.54 9.58 17.01
N ILE A 101 7.91 10.48 16.08
CA ILE A 101 7.19 10.65 14.81
C ILE A 101 7.08 9.32 14.03
N LYS A 102 8.16 8.55 13.96
CA LYS A 102 8.18 7.25 13.25
C LYS A 102 7.23 6.24 13.90
N ASN A 103 7.24 6.12 15.23
CA ASN A 103 6.37 5.20 15.94
C ASN A 103 4.91 5.65 15.86
N LEU A 104 4.63 6.95 15.95
CA LEU A 104 3.28 7.51 15.78
C LEU A 104 2.70 7.19 14.40
N LEU A 105 3.50 7.30 13.33
CA LEU A 105 3.10 6.89 11.98
C LEU A 105 2.72 5.42 11.91
N VAL A 106 3.46 4.56 12.62
CA VAL A 106 3.19 3.12 12.66
C VAL A 106 1.96 2.81 13.48
N TYR A 107 1.74 3.48 14.61
CA TYR A 107 0.53 3.32 15.41
C TYR A 107 -0.71 3.73 14.62
N LEU A 108 -0.65 4.86 13.90
CA LEU A 108 -1.71 5.29 12.99
C LEU A 108 -1.89 4.30 11.84
N GLY A 109 -0.81 3.72 11.33
CA GLY A 109 -0.87 2.63 10.35
C GLY A 109 -1.62 1.39 10.86
N ILE A 110 -1.32 0.95 12.09
CA ILE A 110 -2.05 -0.15 12.75
C ILE A 110 -3.52 0.20 12.94
N PHE A 111 -3.82 1.44 13.32
CA PHE A 111 -5.20 1.93 13.45
C PHE A 111 -5.95 1.91 12.11
N MET A 112 -5.32 2.33 11.02
CA MET A 112 -5.94 2.23 9.68
C MET A 112 -6.13 0.78 9.25
N VAL A 113 -5.18 -0.11 9.55
CA VAL A 113 -5.34 -1.56 9.31
C VAL A 113 -6.56 -2.09 10.07
N ALA A 114 -6.78 -1.68 11.32
CA ALA A 114 -7.97 -2.07 12.09
C ALA A 114 -9.29 -1.64 11.42
N ILE A 115 -9.34 -0.43 10.89
CA ILE A 115 -10.53 0.11 10.21
C ILE A 115 -10.81 -0.62 8.89
N PHE A 116 -9.80 -0.86 8.06
CA PHE A 116 -10.01 -1.40 6.71
C PHE A 116 -10.07 -2.94 6.64
N ILE A 117 -9.58 -3.64 7.68
CA ILE A 117 -9.56 -5.11 7.76
C ILE A 117 -10.65 -5.65 8.71
N SER A 118 -11.51 -4.80 9.27
CA SER A 118 -12.65 -5.23 10.11
C SER A 118 -13.71 -6.07 9.37
N MET A 119 -13.54 -6.30 8.08
CA MET A 119 -14.53 -6.85 7.16
C MET A 119 -13.83 -7.53 5.99
N PRO A 120 -14.51 -8.46 5.28
CA PRO A 120 -13.96 -9.09 4.08
C PRO A 120 -13.47 -8.06 3.09
N SER A 121 -12.16 -8.09 2.85
CA SER A 121 -11.47 -7.12 2.02
C SER A 121 -10.38 -7.77 1.18
N LYS A 122 -10.06 -7.10 0.07
CA LYS A 122 -8.92 -7.44 -0.78
C LYS A 122 -7.59 -7.11 -0.10
N GLU A 123 -7.59 -6.15 0.82
CA GLU A 123 -6.38 -5.71 1.52
C GLU A 123 -5.84 -6.78 2.46
N PHE A 124 -6.70 -7.62 3.04
CA PHE A 124 -6.26 -8.74 3.86
C PHE A 124 -5.33 -9.69 3.07
N MET A 125 -5.73 -10.08 1.86
CA MET A 125 -4.91 -10.94 1.00
C MET A 125 -3.65 -10.22 0.52
N THR A 126 -3.76 -8.95 0.12
CA THR A 126 -2.59 -8.13 -0.26
C THR A 126 -1.58 -8.05 0.87
N TYR A 127 -2.03 -7.83 2.10
CA TYR A 127 -1.19 -7.72 3.28
C TYR A 127 -0.37 -8.99 3.51
N LEU A 128 -1.04 -10.14 3.53
CA LEU A 128 -0.38 -11.42 3.71
C LEU A 128 0.61 -11.71 2.58
N PHE A 129 0.23 -11.46 1.34
CA PHE A 129 1.11 -11.60 0.19
C PHE A 129 2.35 -10.70 0.30
N ILE A 130 2.17 -9.43 0.66
CA ILE A 130 3.27 -8.48 0.80
C ILE A 130 4.19 -8.85 1.98
N ALA A 131 3.65 -9.42 3.05
CA ALA A 131 4.45 -9.93 4.15
C ALA A 131 5.40 -11.06 3.70
N LEU A 132 5.02 -11.90 2.72
CA LEU A 132 5.91 -12.91 2.15
C LEU A 132 7.16 -12.27 1.54
N ILE A 133 7.02 -11.14 0.85
CA ILE A 133 8.16 -10.40 0.29
C ILE A 133 9.10 -9.92 1.42
N VAL A 134 8.53 -9.42 2.52
CA VAL A 134 9.31 -9.00 3.70
C VAL A 134 10.05 -10.18 4.33
N PHE A 135 9.40 -11.34 4.47
CA PHE A 135 10.05 -12.54 4.99
C PHE A 135 11.18 -13.04 4.09
N VAL A 136 11.00 -13.00 2.77
CA VAL A 136 12.06 -13.33 1.80
C VAL A 136 13.24 -12.37 1.94
N CYS A 137 12.99 -11.06 2.10
CA CYS A 137 14.03 -10.06 2.31
C CYS A 137 14.75 -10.18 3.66
N SER A 138 14.09 -10.72 4.68
CA SER A 138 14.62 -10.88 6.03
C SER A 138 15.30 -12.24 6.25
N ASN A 139 15.11 -13.21 5.35
CA ASN A 139 15.63 -14.56 5.53
C ASN A 139 17.13 -14.64 5.16
N LYS A 140 17.96 -14.98 6.14
CA LYS A 140 19.43 -15.14 5.98
C LYS A 140 19.82 -16.26 5.02
N GLN A 141 18.97 -17.25 4.79
CA GLN A 141 19.25 -18.39 3.90
C GLN A 141 19.25 -17.99 2.41
N PHE A 142 18.55 -16.91 2.04
CA PHE A 142 18.48 -16.46 0.66
C PHE A 142 19.60 -15.47 0.34
N SER A 143 20.35 -15.77 -0.71
CA SER A 143 21.26 -14.78 -1.29
C SER A 143 20.47 -13.59 -1.85
N PHE A 144 21.11 -12.42 -1.93
CA PHE A 144 20.46 -11.21 -2.44
C PHE A 144 19.91 -11.39 -3.88
N ARG A 145 20.63 -12.11 -4.75
CA ARG A 145 20.16 -12.42 -6.11
C ARG A 145 18.90 -13.31 -6.10
N LYS A 146 18.88 -14.34 -5.26
CA LYS A 146 17.70 -15.20 -5.08
C LYS A 146 16.50 -14.41 -4.53
N THR A 147 16.77 -13.51 -3.57
CA THR A 147 15.75 -12.60 -3.00
C THR A 147 15.10 -11.74 -4.07
N ILE A 148 15.89 -11.12 -4.96
CA ILE A 148 15.38 -10.33 -6.09
C ILE A 148 14.52 -11.19 -7.00
N LEU A 149 15.01 -12.36 -7.43
CA LEU A 149 14.29 -13.24 -8.35
C LEU A 149 12.94 -13.68 -7.77
N ILE A 150 12.93 -14.16 -6.51
CA ILE A 150 11.71 -14.58 -5.82
C ILE A 150 10.74 -13.40 -5.70
N THR A 151 11.24 -12.21 -5.34
CA THR A 151 10.39 -11.01 -5.20
C THR A 151 9.74 -10.60 -6.53
N ILE A 152 10.50 -10.63 -7.63
CA ILE A 152 9.99 -10.33 -8.97
C ILE A 152 8.92 -11.35 -9.37
N VAL A 153 9.20 -12.64 -9.19
CA VAL A 153 8.25 -13.72 -9.52
C VAL A 153 6.97 -13.57 -8.70
N LEU A 154 7.07 -13.34 -7.38
CA LEU A 154 5.92 -13.11 -6.52
C LEU A 154 5.08 -11.92 -7.03
N LEU A 155 5.71 -10.78 -7.32
CA LEU A 155 4.99 -9.59 -7.81
C LEU A 155 4.31 -9.80 -9.16
N ILE A 156 4.96 -10.52 -10.10
CA ILE A 156 4.38 -10.82 -11.42
C ILE A 156 3.21 -11.79 -11.27
N VAL A 157 3.36 -12.88 -10.50
CA VAL A 157 2.31 -13.87 -10.28
C VAL A 157 1.11 -13.24 -9.60
N PHE A 158 1.34 -12.47 -8.53
CA PHE A 158 0.26 -11.75 -7.85
C PHE A 158 -0.37 -10.67 -8.74
N GLY A 159 0.44 -10.03 -9.58
CA GLY A 159 -0.03 -9.11 -10.59
C GLY A 159 -0.99 -9.76 -11.58
N ALA A 160 -0.57 -10.87 -12.18
CA ALA A 160 -1.33 -11.60 -13.18
C ALA A 160 -2.63 -12.22 -12.62
N LEU A 161 -2.58 -12.76 -11.40
CA LEU A 161 -3.71 -13.48 -10.81
C LEU A 161 -4.68 -12.58 -10.03
N TYR A 162 -4.19 -11.51 -9.40
CA TYR A 162 -4.97 -10.78 -8.40
C TYR A 162 -5.05 -9.27 -8.67
N ARG A 163 -3.91 -8.57 -8.71
CA ARG A 163 -3.87 -7.12 -8.87
C ARG A 163 -2.98 -6.70 -10.04
N PRO A 164 -3.51 -6.49 -11.25
CA PRO A 164 -2.73 -6.27 -12.47
C PRO A 164 -1.58 -5.27 -12.36
N TYR A 165 -1.79 -4.14 -11.66
CA TYR A 165 -0.76 -3.12 -11.49
C TYR A 165 0.47 -3.59 -10.67
N PHE A 166 0.37 -4.65 -9.87
CA PHE A 166 1.53 -5.23 -9.18
C PHE A 166 2.55 -5.84 -10.16
N ALA A 167 2.12 -6.31 -11.34
CA ALA A 167 3.04 -6.78 -12.37
C ALA A 167 3.89 -5.64 -12.96
N LEU A 168 3.45 -4.39 -12.83
CA LEU A 168 4.19 -3.21 -13.28
C LEU A 168 5.26 -2.77 -12.27
N ILE A 169 5.15 -3.18 -10.99
CA ILE A 169 6.10 -2.79 -9.93
C ILE A 169 7.54 -3.22 -10.27
N PRO A 170 7.83 -4.47 -10.69
CA PRO A 170 9.18 -4.86 -11.10
C PRO A 170 9.71 -4.08 -12.30
N ILE A 171 8.84 -3.69 -13.25
CA ILE A 171 9.24 -2.94 -14.45
C ILE A 171 9.67 -1.52 -14.06
N VAL A 172 8.81 -0.82 -13.32
CA VAL A 172 9.09 0.55 -12.84
C VAL A 172 10.29 0.54 -11.88
N GLY A 173 10.32 -0.39 -10.92
CA GLY A 173 11.39 -0.49 -9.93
C GLY A 173 12.73 -0.89 -10.54
N GLY A 174 12.72 -1.79 -11.52
CA GLY A 174 13.90 -2.16 -12.31
C GLY A 174 14.43 -1.00 -13.13
N GLY A 175 13.55 -0.25 -13.81
CA GLY A 175 13.94 0.95 -14.55
C GLY A 175 14.49 2.05 -13.63
N MET A 176 13.85 2.29 -12.48
CA MET A 176 14.39 3.18 -11.44
C MET A 176 15.77 2.73 -10.97
N TYR A 177 15.98 1.42 -10.75
CA TYR A 177 17.27 0.87 -10.38
C TYR A 177 18.33 1.14 -11.45
N LEU A 178 18.03 0.94 -12.73
CA LEU A 178 18.94 1.23 -13.84
C LEU A 178 19.31 2.72 -13.92
N VAL A 179 18.31 3.61 -13.88
CA VAL A 179 18.52 5.07 -13.88
C VAL A 179 19.36 5.50 -12.69
N SER A 180 19.20 4.82 -11.56
CA SER A 180 19.98 5.12 -10.37
C SER A 180 21.48 4.83 -10.54
N PHE A 181 21.98 4.22 -11.62
CA PHE A 181 23.42 4.16 -11.87
C PHE A 181 23.99 5.45 -12.45
N ILE A 182 23.14 6.31 -13.02
CA ILE A 182 23.54 7.58 -13.62
C ILE A 182 23.84 8.60 -12.51
N ASN A 183 24.88 9.40 -12.71
CA ASN A 183 25.34 10.40 -11.74
C ASN A 183 24.59 11.72 -11.93
N PHE A 184 23.50 11.88 -11.17
CA PHE A 184 22.74 13.13 -11.08
C PHE A 184 23.01 13.88 -9.77
N LYS A 185 22.89 15.21 -9.80
CA LYS A 185 23.02 16.07 -8.61
C LYS A 185 22.02 15.71 -7.50
N ASN A 186 20.74 15.50 -7.86
CA ASN A 186 19.71 15.02 -6.94
C ASN A 186 19.21 13.63 -7.32
N LYS A 187 20.06 12.64 -7.05
CA LYS A 187 19.86 11.25 -7.45
C LYS A 187 18.49 10.66 -7.06
N THR A 188 17.99 10.99 -5.87
CA THR A 188 16.71 10.47 -5.36
C THR A 188 15.53 11.00 -6.17
N ILE A 189 15.42 12.33 -6.32
CA ILE A 189 14.32 12.95 -7.07
C ILE A 189 14.38 12.53 -8.52
N THR A 190 15.57 12.54 -9.14
CA THR A 190 15.73 12.11 -10.53
C THR A 190 15.31 10.65 -10.71
N THR A 191 15.66 9.75 -9.80
CA THR A 191 15.24 8.34 -9.88
C THR A 191 13.71 8.19 -9.85
N ILE A 192 13.01 8.94 -8.98
CA ILE A 192 11.53 8.94 -8.93
C ILE A 192 10.93 9.56 -10.20
N PHE A 193 11.50 10.67 -10.67
CA PHE A 193 11.05 11.34 -11.89
C PHE A 193 11.13 10.42 -13.11
N TYR A 194 12.23 9.69 -13.30
CA TYR A 194 12.32 8.70 -14.36
C TYR A 194 11.36 7.51 -14.14
N GLY A 195 11.07 7.13 -12.89
CA GLY A 195 10.00 6.19 -12.59
C GLY A 195 8.64 6.65 -13.13
N LEU A 196 8.31 7.93 -12.96
CA LEU A 196 7.10 8.54 -13.53
C LEU A 196 7.13 8.52 -15.06
N LEU A 197 8.27 8.88 -15.68
CA LEU A 197 8.42 8.81 -17.14
C LEU A 197 8.25 7.39 -17.68
N ILE A 198 8.75 6.37 -16.99
CA ILE A 198 8.55 4.96 -17.39
C ILE A 198 7.05 4.63 -17.41
N VAL A 199 6.29 5.04 -16.39
CA VAL A 199 4.84 4.80 -16.35
C VAL A 199 4.10 5.58 -17.44
N VAL A 200 4.50 6.82 -17.72
CA VAL A 200 4.00 7.58 -18.86
C VAL A 200 4.23 6.81 -20.17
N LEU A 201 5.45 6.33 -20.42
CA LEU A 201 5.77 5.58 -21.64
C LEU A 201 4.98 4.27 -21.75
N LEU A 202 4.79 3.55 -20.64
CA LEU A 202 3.95 2.35 -20.59
C LEU A 202 2.49 2.67 -20.91
N SER A 203 1.95 3.75 -20.34
CA SER A 203 0.56 4.16 -20.57
C SER A 203 0.35 4.62 -22.02
N LEU A 204 1.27 5.42 -22.57
CA LEU A 204 1.21 5.86 -23.97
C LEU A 204 1.31 4.68 -24.93
N SER A 205 2.20 3.73 -24.66
CA SER A 205 2.34 2.50 -25.46
C SER A 205 1.07 1.66 -25.42
N TYR A 206 0.43 1.54 -24.25
CA TYR A 206 -0.86 0.88 -24.12
C TYR A 206 -1.97 1.64 -24.86
N GLY A 207 -2.01 2.97 -24.78
CA GLY A 207 -2.95 3.82 -25.50
C GLY A 207 -2.85 3.68 -27.01
N VAL A 208 -1.63 3.59 -27.57
CA VAL A 208 -1.42 3.34 -29.01
C VAL A 208 -1.95 1.96 -29.42
N LEU A 209 -1.80 0.94 -28.57
CA LEU A 209 -2.21 -0.44 -28.87
C LEU A 209 -3.71 -0.72 -28.65
N LYS A 210 -4.33 -0.07 -27.67
CA LYS A 210 -5.69 -0.35 -27.20
C LYS A 210 -6.68 0.81 -27.37
N GLY A 211 -6.19 1.98 -27.76
CA GLY A 211 -7.01 3.19 -27.98
C GLY A 211 -7.41 3.94 -26.70
N LYS A 212 -7.01 3.47 -25.52
CA LYS A 212 -7.30 4.11 -24.22
C LYS A 212 -6.09 4.06 -23.30
N TYR A 213 -5.88 5.12 -22.53
CA TYR A 213 -4.74 5.23 -21.62
C TYR A 213 -5.03 4.64 -20.23
N PHE A 214 -4.00 4.42 -19.41
CA PHE A 214 -4.17 3.83 -18.09
C PHE A 214 -5.05 4.65 -17.16
N SER A 215 -4.87 5.98 -17.09
CA SER A 215 -5.67 6.79 -16.17
C SER A 215 -7.14 6.92 -16.61
N GLU A 216 -7.40 6.81 -17.91
CA GLU A 216 -8.75 6.80 -18.49
C GLU A 216 -9.54 5.54 -18.08
N ILE A 217 -8.96 4.35 -18.28
CA ILE A 217 -9.65 3.08 -17.99
C ILE A 217 -9.80 2.76 -16.50
N SER A 218 -9.05 3.47 -15.64
CA SER A 218 -9.02 3.21 -14.21
C SER A 218 -9.70 4.34 -13.45
N ARG A 219 -8.95 5.39 -13.09
CA ARG A 219 -9.40 6.49 -12.25
C ARG A 219 -10.61 7.21 -12.84
N GLU A 220 -10.51 7.68 -14.09
CA GLU A 220 -11.55 8.54 -14.66
C GLU A 220 -12.85 7.75 -14.93
N LEU A 221 -12.75 6.48 -15.35
CA LEU A 221 -13.92 5.61 -15.49
C LEU A 221 -14.66 5.45 -14.16
N VAL A 222 -13.95 5.11 -13.07
CA VAL A 222 -14.56 4.96 -11.75
C VAL A 222 -15.14 6.29 -11.25
N ASN A 223 -14.42 7.39 -11.45
CA ASN A 223 -14.82 8.71 -11.00
C ASN A 223 -16.08 9.22 -11.73
N SER A 224 -16.21 8.97 -13.04
CA SER A 224 -17.38 9.36 -13.82
C SER A 224 -18.70 8.81 -13.25
N THR A 225 -18.67 7.58 -12.72
CA THR A 225 -19.84 6.94 -12.08
C THR A 225 -20.15 7.47 -10.69
N ARG A 226 -19.20 8.15 -10.05
CA ARG A 226 -19.28 8.63 -8.65
C ARG A 226 -19.50 10.14 -8.53
N MET A 227 -19.26 10.91 -9.60
CA MET A 227 -19.39 12.36 -9.61
C MET A 227 -20.78 12.87 -9.18
N ALA A 228 -21.83 12.08 -9.37
CA ALA A 228 -23.20 12.42 -8.95
C ALA A 228 -23.52 12.03 -7.48
N SER A 229 -22.59 11.41 -6.76
CA SER A 229 -22.79 10.92 -5.39
C SER A 229 -22.20 11.88 -4.34
N GLY A 230 -22.83 11.98 -3.16
CA GLY A 230 -22.34 12.78 -2.03
C GLY A 230 -21.00 12.32 -1.43
N ASP A 231 -20.43 11.21 -1.93
CA ASP A 231 -19.14 10.66 -1.52
C ASP A 231 -17.94 11.19 -2.35
N ALA A 232 -18.17 12.15 -3.24
CA ALA A 232 -17.15 12.71 -4.14
C ALA A 232 -16.11 13.65 -3.47
N ASN A 233 -16.20 13.92 -2.16
CA ASN A 233 -15.40 14.97 -1.53
C ASN A 233 -13.88 14.76 -1.59
N SER A 234 -13.39 13.52 -1.72
CA SER A 234 -11.95 13.21 -1.82
C SER A 234 -11.54 12.65 -3.19
N ILE A 235 -12.38 12.85 -4.20
CA ILE A 235 -12.15 12.34 -5.56
C ILE A 235 -10.94 13.02 -6.19
N ILE A 236 -10.16 12.26 -6.95
CA ILE A 236 -8.99 12.78 -7.67
C ILE A 236 -9.38 12.91 -9.14
N THR A 237 -9.76 14.12 -9.56
CA THR A 237 -10.04 14.41 -10.97
C THR A 237 -8.79 14.94 -11.67
N SER A 238 -8.46 14.38 -12.83
CA SER A 238 -7.40 14.95 -13.67
C SER A 238 -7.75 16.41 -14.05
N PRO A 239 -6.78 17.35 -14.03
CA PRO A 239 -7.02 18.71 -14.49
C PRO A 239 -7.24 18.80 -16.01
N VAL A 240 -6.85 17.77 -16.76
CA VAL A 240 -6.99 17.69 -18.22
C VAL A 240 -7.60 16.34 -18.58
N LYS A 241 -8.47 16.31 -19.60
CA LYS A 241 -9.06 15.06 -20.11
C LYS A 241 -7.98 14.07 -20.50
N THR A 242 -8.17 12.81 -20.10
CA THR A 242 -7.15 11.75 -20.21
C THR A 242 -7.22 10.98 -21.52
N ASP A 243 -8.08 11.38 -22.45
CA ASP A 243 -8.26 10.79 -23.79
C ASP A 243 -7.17 11.21 -24.80
N THR A 244 -6.25 12.10 -24.39
CA THR A 244 -5.14 12.58 -25.20
C THR A 244 -3.80 12.22 -24.56
N TRP A 245 -2.74 12.12 -25.37
CA TRP A 245 -1.39 11.76 -24.90
C TRP A 245 -0.86 12.74 -23.84
N TYR A 246 -1.09 14.05 -24.02
CA TYR A 246 -0.63 15.06 -23.09
C TYR A 246 -1.50 15.08 -21.82
N GLY A 247 -2.80 14.80 -21.97
CA GLY A 247 -3.72 14.63 -20.86
C GLY A 247 -3.33 13.46 -19.95
N GLU A 248 -2.95 12.32 -20.53
CA GLU A 248 -2.42 11.17 -19.80
C GLU A 248 -1.12 11.51 -19.05
N VAL A 249 -0.18 12.20 -19.72
CA VAL A 249 1.07 12.64 -19.08
C VAL A 249 0.75 13.49 -17.84
N ILE A 250 -0.07 14.53 -18.00
CA ILE A 250 -0.46 15.41 -16.90
C ILE A 250 -1.17 14.61 -15.79
N SER A 251 -2.06 13.71 -16.16
CA SER A 251 -2.82 12.85 -15.25
C SER A 251 -1.94 11.96 -14.37
N VAL A 252 -0.89 11.35 -14.94
CA VAL A 252 0.08 10.53 -14.22
C VAL A 252 0.85 11.35 -13.19
N PHE A 253 1.39 12.51 -13.60
CA PHE A 253 2.11 13.41 -12.68
C PHE A 253 1.19 13.96 -11.59
N TYR A 254 0.02 14.49 -11.99
CA TYR A 254 -0.97 15.05 -11.08
C TYR A 254 -1.44 14.00 -10.06
N GLY A 255 -1.73 12.78 -10.51
CA GLY A 255 -2.14 11.68 -9.66
C GLY A 255 -1.08 11.29 -8.64
N PHE A 256 0.18 11.18 -9.07
CA PHE A 256 1.30 10.91 -8.17
C PHE A 256 1.42 11.96 -7.05
N PHE A 257 1.39 13.23 -7.41
CA PHE A 257 1.49 14.32 -6.43
C PHE A 257 0.24 14.40 -5.54
N THR A 258 -0.95 14.22 -6.09
CA THR A 258 -2.21 14.29 -5.32
C THR A 258 -2.30 13.16 -4.29
N VAL A 259 -1.87 11.94 -4.64
CA VAL A 259 -1.91 10.81 -3.71
C VAL A 259 -0.79 10.89 -2.67
N ASN A 260 0.42 11.26 -3.06
CA ASN A 260 1.60 11.16 -2.18
C ASN A 260 1.92 12.46 -1.44
N LEU A 261 1.52 13.61 -1.99
CA LEU A 261 1.59 14.94 -1.40
C LEU A 261 0.18 15.59 -1.44
N PRO A 262 -0.80 15.07 -0.67
CA PRO A 262 -2.22 15.45 -0.76
C PRO A 262 -2.52 16.85 -0.18
N LEU A 263 -1.81 17.89 -0.63
CA LEU A 263 -2.00 19.28 -0.18
C LEU A 263 -3.41 19.80 -0.50
N ASN A 264 -4.04 19.25 -1.55
CA ASN A 264 -5.45 19.53 -1.87
C ASN A 264 -6.40 19.10 -0.74
N GLY A 265 -6.04 18.09 0.05
CA GLY A 265 -6.80 17.64 1.21
C GLY A 265 -6.90 18.68 2.32
N LEU A 266 -5.97 19.65 2.36
CA LEU A 266 -6.01 20.76 3.33
C LEU A 266 -7.20 21.70 3.13
N LYS A 267 -7.88 21.65 1.97
CA LYS A 267 -9.12 22.41 1.74
C LYS A 267 -10.28 21.89 2.60
N HIS A 268 -10.22 20.65 3.06
CA HIS A 268 -11.24 20.02 3.90
C HIS A 268 -10.95 20.24 5.40
N ILE A 269 -10.76 21.49 5.81
CA ILE A 269 -10.38 21.84 7.20
C ILE A 269 -11.40 21.33 8.22
N LEU A 270 -12.67 21.28 7.83
CA LEU A 270 -13.78 20.80 8.67
C LEU A 270 -13.88 19.26 8.75
N SER A 271 -12.94 18.52 8.15
CA SER A 271 -12.88 17.06 8.18
C SER A 271 -11.59 16.60 8.85
N PRO A 272 -11.55 16.50 10.20
CA PRO A 272 -10.35 16.14 10.95
C PRO A 272 -9.67 14.86 10.45
N GLN A 273 -10.46 13.86 10.03
CA GLN A 273 -9.93 12.62 9.46
C GLN A 273 -9.07 12.85 8.20
N ILE A 274 -9.43 13.81 7.34
CA ILE A 274 -8.68 14.13 6.12
C ILE A 274 -7.37 14.83 6.49
N ILE A 275 -7.41 15.78 7.43
CA ILE A 275 -6.20 16.48 7.90
C ILE A 275 -5.20 15.49 8.51
N VAL A 276 -5.67 14.60 9.40
CA VAL A 276 -4.81 13.58 10.02
C VAL A 276 -4.18 12.69 8.96
N PHE A 277 -4.93 12.29 7.94
CA PHE A 277 -4.37 11.55 6.81
C PHE A 277 -3.31 12.36 6.05
N VAL A 278 -3.58 13.62 5.71
CA VAL A 278 -2.62 14.47 4.98
C VAL A 278 -1.31 14.56 5.75
N ILE A 279 -1.37 14.81 7.06
CA ILE A 279 -0.20 14.87 7.93
C ILE A 279 0.53 13.52 7.94
N TRP A 280 -0.20 12.42 8.15
CA TRP A 280 0.38 11.07 8.15
C TRP A 280 1.08 10.75 6.83
N GLN A 281 0.46 11.06 5.70
CA GLN A 281 0.96 10.78 4.36
C GLN A 281 2.20 11.62 4.02
N LEU A 282 2.20 12.92 4.36
CA LEU A 282 3.35 13.81 4.14
C LEU A 282 4.56 13.36 4.97
N LEU A 283 4.36 13.05 6.25
CA LEU A 283 5.42 12.57 7.13
C LEU A 283 5.96 11.21 6.68
N LEU A 284 5.07 10.27 6.32
CA LEU A 284 5.47 8.97 5.78
C LEU A 284 6.30 9.12 4.51
N PHE A 285 5.81 9.91 3.54
CA PHE A 285 6.49 10.13 2.27
C PHE A 285 7.87 10.78 2.48
N TYR A 286 7.96 11.81 3.32
CA TYR A 286 9.22 12.47 3.65
C TYR A 286 10.25 11.52 4.27
N ILE A 287 9.85 10.74 5.28
CA ILE A 287 10.77 9.79 5.94
C ILE A 287 11.26 8.75 4.93
N LEU A 288 10.36 8.17 4.12
CA LEU A 288 10.74 7.20 3.10
C LEU A 288 11.65 7.82 2.02
N LEU A 289 11.43 9.08 1.64
CA LEU A 289 12.28 9.79 0.68
C LEU A 289 13.71 9.98 1.20
N VAL A 290 13.85 10.40 2.46
CA VAL A 290 15.15 10.55 3.11
C VAL A 290 15.87 9.20 3.22
N ARG A 291 15.14 8.14 3.62
CA ARG A 291 15.70 6.77 3.68
C ARG A 291 16.12 6.26 2.31
N PHE A 292 15.33 6.51 1.28
CA PHE A 292 15.68 6.14 -0.08
C PHE A 292 16.96 6.86 -0.56
N SER A 293 17.11 8.15 -0.23
CA SER A 293 18.36 8.88 -0.48
C SER A 293 19.57 8.25 0.21
N LYS A 294 19.43 7.88 1.49
CA LYS A 294 20.47 7.17 2.23
C LYS A 294 20.83 5.82 1.58
N CYS A 295 19.83 5.03 1.19
CA CYS A 295 20.04 3.75 0.52
C CYS A 295 20.75 3.89 -0.83
N LEU A 296 20.43 4.93 -1.60
CA LEU A 296 21.07 5.21 -2.88
C LEU A 296 22.54 5.63 -2.74
N LYS A 297 22.92 6.27 -1.62
CA LYS A 297 24.31 6.63 -1.29
C LYS A 297 25.09 5.42 -0.76
N GLU A 298 24.53 4.65 0.18
CA GLU A 298 25.18 3.52 0.85
C GLU A 298 24.65 2.14 0.34
N ARG A 299 24.60 1.96 -0.99
CA ARG A 299 23.90 0.83 -1.64
C ARG A 299 24.32 -0.56 -1.17
N LYS A 300 25.63 -0.77 -1.00
CA LYS A 300 26.16 -2.09 -0.58
C LYS A 300 25.69 -2.47 0.82
N LYS A 301 25.60 -1.49 1.72
CA LYS A 301 25.21 -1.66 3.12
C LYS A 301 23.70 -1.83 3.29
N TYR A 302 22.91 -1.11 2.49
CA TYR A 302 21.44 -1.12 2.57
C TYR A 302 20.79 -1.83 1.37
N LYS A 303 21.42 -2.87 0.82
CA LYS A 303 20.95 -3.52 -0.43
C LYS A 303 19.51 -4.06 -0.38
N TYR A 304 19.08 -4.66 0.75
CA TYR A 304 17.71 -5.17 0.92
C TYR A 304 16.71 -4.03 1.15
N GLU A 305 17.08 -3.03 1.97
CA GLU A 305 16.26 -1.83 2.14
C GLU A 305 16.08 -1.10 0.82
N LEU A 306 17.14 -0.99 0.00
CA LEU A 306 17.11 -0.37 -1.31
C LEU A 306 16.15 -1.09 -2.26
N LEU A 307 16.14 -2.43 -2.28
CA LEU A 307 15.16 -3.21 -3.04
C LEU A 307 13.72 -2.86 -2.61
N ILE A 308 13.47 -2.80 -1.30
CA ILE A 308 12.16 -2.44 -0.75
C ILE A 308 11.78 -1.00 -1.08
N MET A 309 12.72 -0.06 -1.08
CA MET A 309 12.48 1.32 -1.49
C MET A 309 12.08 1.40 -2.96
N PHE A 310 12.72 0.63 -3.85
CA PHE A 310 12.29 0.57 -5.25
C PHE A 310 10.86 0.01 -5.39
N ILE A 311 10.50 -1.02 -4.64
CA ILE A 311 9.15 -1.59 -4.63
C ILE A 311 8.13 -0.56 -4.11
N LEU A 312 8.41 0.08 -2.98
CA LEU A 312 7.53 1.08 -2.37
C LEU A 312 7.31 2.30 -3.25
N PHE A 313 8.38 2.89 -3.81
CA PHE A 313 8.23 4.07 -4.68
C PHE A 313 7.59 3.72 -6.02
N SER A 314 7.84 2.53 -6.57
CA SER A 314 7.12 2.06 -7.76
C SER A 314 5.62 1.88 -7.48
N PHE A 315 5.28 1.31 -6.32
CA PHE A 315 3.89 1.23 -5.87
C PHE A 315 3.28 2.63 -5.71
N PHE A 316 3.96 3.60 -5.08
CA PHE A 316 3.46 4.97 -4.95
C PHE A 316 3.24 5.69 -6.27
N ILE A 317 4.09 5.43 -7.27
CA ILE A 317 3.93 5.94 -8.64
C ILE A 317 2.67 5.34 -9.29
N LEU A 318 2.56 4.00 -9.30
CA LEU A 318 1.43 3.31 -9.91
C LEU A 318 0.11 3.64 -9.19
N GLN A 319 0.16 3.78 -7.87
CA GLN A 319 -0.97 4.21 -7.07
C GLN A 319 -1.50 5.58 -7.52
N GLY A 320 -0.62 6.53 -7.89
CA GLY A 320 -1.03 7.82 -8.44
C GLY A 320 -1.85 7.70 -9.74
N VAL A 321 -1.61 6.66 -10.53
CA VAL A 321 -2.30 6.43 -11.81
C VAL A 321 -3.64 5.74 -11.62
N PHE A 322 -3.69 4.73 -10.75
CA PHE A 322 -4.85 3.85 -10.64
C PHE A 322 -5.85 4.23 -9.55
N GLU A 323 -5.48 5.04 -8.54
CA GLU A 323 -6.40 5.35 -7.45
C GLU A 323 -7.45 6.41 -7.81
N PRO A 324 -8.74 6.14 -7.53
CA PRO A 324 -9.82 7.09 -7.78
C PRO A 324 -9.90 8.24 -6.77
N ASP A 325 -9.55 7.96 -5.50
CA ASP A 325 -9.76 8.88 -4.38
C ASP A 325 -8.75 8.65 -3.24
N LEU A 326 -8.61 9.62 -2.34
CA LEU A 326 -7.67 9.53 -1.21
C LEU A 326 -8.02 8.41 -0.22
N GLY A 327 -9.29 8.07 -0.04
CA GLY A 327 -9.72 7.01 0.87
C GLY A 327 -9.31 5.62 0.37
N SER A 328 -9.54 5.36 -0.92
CA SER A 328 -9.04 4.16 -1.62
C SER A 328 -7.51 4.08 -1.55
N ALA A 329 -6.82 5.21 -1.74
CA ALA A 329 -5.37 5.26 -1.63
C ALA A 329 -4.85 4.85 -0.23
N ILE A 330 -5.52 5.29 0.84
CA ILE A 330 -5.19 4.85 2.21
C ILE A 330 -5.44 3.36 2.38
N ARG A 331 -6.62 2.89 1.97
CA ARG A 331 -7.01 1.48 2.06
C ARG A 331 -5.95 0.60 1.39
N HIS A 332 -5.55 0.91 0.16
CA HIS A 332 -4.53 0.14 -0.54
C HIS A 332 -3.12 0.26 0.09
N LYS A 333 -2.78 1.38 0.74
CA LYS A 333 -1.55 1.50 1.56
C LYS A 333 -1.58 0.60 2.79
N THR A 334 -2.75 0.30 3.36
CA THR A 334 -2.84 -0.71 4.43
C THR A 334 -2.46 -2.10 3.95
N GLY A 335 -2.82 -2.47 2.71
CA GLY A 335 -2.41 -3.73 2.09
C GLY A 335 -0.89 -3.87 1.88
N ILE A 336 -0.15 -2.77 1.74
CA ILE A 336 1.33 -2.81 1.64
C ILE A 336 2.04 -2.43 2.96
N PHE A 337 1.30 -2.33 4.06
CA PHE A 337 1.84 -1.88 5.34
C PHE A 337 3.03 -2.70 5.88
N PRO A 338 3.15 -4.03 5.65
CA PRO A 338 4.34 -4.77 6.07
C PRO A 338 5.63 -4.25 5.46
N LEU A 339 5.62 -3.82 4.19
CA LEU A 339 6.81 -3.22 3.55
C LEU A 339 7.12 -1.85 4.15
N ILE A 340 6.10 -1.05 4.44
CA ILE A 340 6.26 0.25 5.10
C ILE A 340 6.85 0.05 6.50
N TYR A 341 6.30 -0.86 7.28
CA TYR A 341 6.76 -1.21 8.62
C TYR A 341 8.22 -1.66 8.60
N PHE A 342 8.57 -2.59 7.71
CA PHE A 342 9.93 -3.08 7.55
C PHE A 342 10.90 -1.97 7.11
N ALA A 343 10.51 -1.13 6.15
CA ALA A 343 11.29 0.01 5.70
C ALA A 343 11.60 1.00 6.84
N LEU A 344 10.60 1.34 7.67
CA LEU A 344 10.78 2.30 8.77
C LEU A 344 11.71 1.78 9.88
N TYR A 345 11.71 0.47 10.13
CA TYR A 345 12.51 -0.16 11.18
C TYR A 345 13.70 -0.99 10.68
N TYR A 346 14.06 -0.90 9.40
CA TYR A 346 15.09 -1.73 8.78
C TYR A 346 16.41 -1.75 9.55
N GLU A 347 16.85 -0.62 10.11
CA GLU A 347 18.11 -0.56 10.87
C GLU A 347 18.11 -1.40 12.14
N HIS A 348 16.94 -1.55 12.78
CA HIS A 348 16.80 -2.41 13.94
C HIS A 348 16.84 -3.87 13.50
N PHE A 349 16.04 -4.25 12.49
CA PHE A 349 16.02 -5.62 11.98
C PHE A 349 17.37 -6.05 11.38
N ARG A 350 18.10 -5.14 10.72
CA ARG A 350 19.43 -5.43 10.17
C ARG A 350 20.43 -5.81 11.27
N LYS A 351 20.37 -5.17 12.44
CA LYS A 351 21.30 -5.46 13.55
C LYS A 351 21.07 -6.84 14.15
N GLU A 352 19.85 -7.36 14.10
CA GLU A 352 19.54 -8.75 14.50
C GLU A 352 19.90 -9.76 13.38
N LEU A 353 20.01 -9.28 12.15
CA LEU A 353 20.35 -10.10 10.99
C LEU A 353 21.87 -10.30 10.78
N GLN A 354 22.70 -9.42 11.31
CA GLN A 354 24.16 -9.59 11.40
C GLN A 354 24.50 -10.39 12.65
#